data_AF-A0A379GFD4-F1
#
_entry.id   AF-A0A379GFD4-F1
#
_cell.length_a   1.000
_cell.length_b   1.000
_cell.length_c   1.000
_cell.angle_alpha   90.00
_cell.angle_beta   90.00
_cell.angle_gamma   90.00
#
_symmetry.space_group_name_H-M   'P 1'
#
loop_
_entity.id
_entity.type
_entity.pdbx_description
1 polymer ?
#
loop_
_entity_poly.entity_id
_entity_poly.type
_entity_poly.pdbx_seq_one_letter_code
_entity_poly.pdbx_strand_id
1 'polypeptide(L)'
;MKPRKRIYYTPEQKAIIWDRYKQGDSLHEIARMFDRYHSSIMPIIYQTGGFRPPARKRHRLSLSLDEREEISRRLAEKCSIREIAKKISKAPSTVSREIRRHGGLTNYCAAKADKKAWDNALRPKACQREAKKNARL
;
A
#
# COMPACT_ATOMS: atom_id res chain seq x y z
N MET A 1 -12.08 33.33 17.48
CA MET A 1 -10.85 32.53 17.22
C MET A 1 -11.04 31.78 15.90
N LYS A 2 -10.21 32.01 14.87
CA LYS A 2 -10.38 31.33 13.57
C LYS A 2 -10.01 29.85 13.69
N PRO A 3 -10.82 28.90 13.16
CA PRO A 3 -10.49 27.47 13.22
C PRO A 3 -9.22 27.21 12.39
N ARG A 4 -8.25 26.50 12.97
CA ARG A 4 -7.03 26.10 12.28
C ARG A 4 -7.37 25.00 11.26
N LYS A 5 -6.84 25.11 10.04
CA LYS A 5 -7.02 24.09 8.98
C LYS A 5 -6.36 22.77 9.38
N ARG A 6 -7.03 21.65 9.09
CA ARG A 6 -6.49 20.30 9.28
C ARG A 6 -5.28 20.10 8.37
N ILE A 7 -4.20 19.56 8.93
CA ILE A 7 -2.99 19.20 8.19
C ILE A 7 -2.91 17.68 8.04
N TYR A 8 -2.50 17.24 6.86
CA TYR A 8 -2.13 15.86 6.59
C TYR A 8 -0.61 15.78 6.55
N TYR A 9 -0.02 15.01 7.47
CA TYR A 9 1.43 14.83 7.52
C TYR A 9 1.90 13.95 6.36
N THR A 10 2.96 14.38 5.69
CA THR A 10 3.63 13.58 4.67
C THR A 10 4.32 12.36 5.30
N PRO A 11 4.67 11.33 4.51
CA PRO A 11 5.42 10.17 5.02
C PRO A 11 6.75 10.58 5.70
N GLU A 12 7.42 11.60 5.18
CA GLU A 12 8.69 12.12 5.70
C GLU A 12 8.47 12.81 7.05
N GLN A 13 7.43 13.63 7.17
CA GLN A 13 7.07 14.27 8.44
C GLN A 13 6.69 13.24 9.50
N LYS A 14 5.95 12.19 9.12
CA LYS A 14 5.66 11.07 10.02
C LYS A 14 6.93 10.33 10.45
N ALA A 15 7.90 10.17 9.55
CA ALA A 15 9.19 9.56 9.90
C ALA A 15 9.91 10.38 10.97
N ILE A 16 9.99 11.70 10.82
CA ILE A 16 10.59 12.62 11.80
C ILE A 16 9.88 12.51 13.17
N ILE A 17 8.54 12.50 13.17
CA ILE A 17 7.74 12.33 14.40
C ILE A 17 8.13 11.03 15.11
N TRP A 18 8.25 9.93 14.36
CA TRP A 18 8.63 8.63 14.92
C TRP A 18 10.09 8.57 15.37
N ASP A 19 11.02 9.22 14.67
CA ASP A 19 12.43 9.28 15.05
C ASP A 19 12.61 10.00 16.38
N ARG A 20 11.90 11.11 16.57
CA ARG A 20 11.91 11.92 17.79
C ARG A 20 11.22 11.23 18.96
N TYR A 21 10.08 10.60 18.70
CA TYR A 21 9.40 9.76 19.71
C TYR A 21 10.29 8.60 20.18
N LYS A 22 11.06 7.99 19.26
CA LYS A 22 12.04 6.95 19.60
C LYS A 22 13.22 7.49 20.43
N GLN A 23 13.61 8.75 20.22
CA GLN A 23 14.65 9.42 21.02
C GLN A 23 14.19 9.79 22.44
N GLY A 24 12.89 9.69 22.73
CA GLY A 24 12.31 10.00 24.04
C GLY A 24 11.76 11.43 24.15
N ASP A 25 11.72 12.19 23.06
CA ASP A 25 11.17 13.54 23.05
C ASP A 25 9.67 13.52 23.41
N SER A 26 9.24 14.52 24.18
CA SER A 26 7.84 14.62 24.58
C SER A 26 6.95 14.97 23.38
N LEU A 27 5.69 14.50 23.38
CA LEU A 27 4.73 14.84 22.31
C LEU A 27 4.53 16.37 22.14
N HIS A 28 4.77 17.14 23.20
CA HIS A 28 4.70 18.60 23.18
C HIS A 28 5.87 19.23 22.42
N GLU A 29 7.09 18.72 22.62
CA GLU A 29 8.28 19.16 21.87
C GLU A 29 8.17 18.81 20.40
N ILE A 30 7.75 17.57 20.11
CA ILE A 30 7.55 17.14 18.73
C ILE A 30 6.51 18.03 18.04
N ALA A 31 5.41 18.35 18.73
CA ALA A 31 4.36 19.20 18.17
C ALA A 31 4.80 20.65 17.98
N ARG A 32 5.61 21.20 18.90
CA ARG A 32 6.20 22.53 18.75
C ARG A 32 7.04 22.66 17.48
N MET A 33 7.77 21.61 17.08
CA MET A 33 8.54 21.63 15.83
C MET A 33 7.67 21.80 14.58
N PHE A 34 6.41 21.37 14.61
CA PHE A 34 5.47 21.50 13.51
C PHE A 34 4.53 22.71 13.65
N ASP A 35 4.75 23.57 14.66
CA ASP A 35 3.83 24.64 15.08
C ASP A 35 2.40 24.10 15.36
N ARG A 36 2.35 22.94 16.03
CA ARG A 36 1.10 22.24 16.38
C ARG A 36 1.02 21.93 17.87
N TYR A 37 -0.19 21.55 18.28
CA TYR A 37 -0.46 21.03 19.60
C TYR A 37 -0.31 19.51 19.64
N HIS A 38 0.03 18.95 20.81
CA HIS A 38 0.30 17.52 20.97
C HIS A 38 -0.89 16.64 20.52
N SER A 39 -2.13 17.13 20.64
CA SER A 39 -3.34 16.42 20.20
C SER A 39 -3.35 16.09 18.70
N SER A 40 -2.58 16.82 17.88
CA SER A 40 -2.46 16.56 16.44
C SER A 40 -1.51 15.41 16.12
N ILE A 41 -0.56 15.11 17.01
CA ILE A 41 0.46 14.06 16.84
C ILE A 41 0.07 12.79 17.59
N MET A 42 -0.66 12.94 18.71
CA MET A 42 -1.15 11.83 19.55
C MET A 42 -1.81 10.70 18.73
N PRO A 43 -2.71 10.96 17.74
CA PRO A 43 -3.27 9.89 16.90
C PRO A 43 -2.23 9.12 16.08
N ILE A 44 -1.14 9.76 15.63
CA ILE A 44 -0.11 9.12 14.79
C ILE A 44 0.65 8.05 15.58
N ILE A 45 0.92 8.32 16.86
CA ILE A 45 1.66 7.43 17.75
C ILE A 45 0.72 6.35 18.33
N TYR A 46 -0.39 6.75 18.94
CA TYR A 46 -1.21 5.82 19.71
C TYR A 46 -2.17 4.99 18.88
N GLN A 47 -2.54 5.40 17.65
CA GLN A 47 -3.33 4.55 16.75
C GLN A 47 -2.62 3.22 16.42
N THR A 48 -1.29 3.20 16.56
CA THR A 48 -0.44 2.03 16.31
C THR A 48 0.11 1.43 17.59
N GLY A 49 -0.45 1.82 18.75
CA GLY A 49 -0.05 1.34 20.07
C GLY A 49 1.31 1.86 20.56
N GLY A 50 1.82 2.95 19.98
CA GLY A 50 3.15 3.48 20.30
C GLY A 50 4.30 2.73 19.61
N PHE A 51 4.00 1.76 18.75
CA PHE A 51 4.99 1.05 17.94
C PHE A 51 5.02 1.58 16.51
N ARG A 52 6.21 1.94 16.04
CA ARG A 52 6.39 2.43 14.66
C ARG A 52 5.95 1.36 13.67
N PRO A 53 4.96 1.64 12.80
CA PRO A 53 4.56 0.69 11.77
C PRO A 53 5.76 0.35 10.88
N PRO A 54 5.97 -0.94 10.56
CA PRO A 54 7.02 -1.32 9.65
C PRO A 54 6.78 -0.67 8.28
N ALA A 55 7.87 -0.21 7.66
CA ALA A 55 7.79 0.30 6.30
C ALA A 55 7.21 -0.79 5.38
N ARG A 56 6.23 -0.42 4.56
CA ARG A 56 5.58 -1.35 3.65
C ARG A 56 6.60 -1.82 2.62
N LYS A 57 6.76 -3.14 2.50
CA LYS A 57 7.63 -3.77 1.50
C LYS A 57 6.80 -4.66 0.59
N ARG A 58 7.13 -4.69 -0.70
CA ARG A 58 6.57 -5.68 -1.62
C ARG A 58 7.13 -7.04 -1.29
N HIS A 59 6.31 -8.06 -1.44
CA HIS A 59 6.80 -9.43 -1.41
C HIS A 59 7.71 -9.68 -2.62
N ARG A 60 8.82 -10.41 -2.44
CA ARG A 60 9.82 -10.65 -3.50
C ARG A 60 9.25 -11.32 -4.75
N LEU A 61 8.19 -12.13 -4.58
CA LEU A 61 7.52 -12.82 -5.70
C LEU A 61 6.38 -12.00 -6.33
N SER A 62 6.07 -10.82 -5.81
CA SER A 62 5.08 -9.92 -6.41
C SER A 62 5.58 -9.39 -7.75
N LEU A 63 4.65 -9.14 -8.67
CA LEU A 63 4.99 -8.43 -9.90
C LEU A 63 5.48 -7.00 -9.58
N SER A 64 6.58 -6.59 -10.21
CA SER A 64 7.07 -5.20 -10.16
C SER A 64 6.24 -4.30 -11.08
N LEU A 65 6.47 -2.98 -11.00
CA LEU A 65 5.82 -2.04 -11.92
C LEU A 65 6.28 -2.29 -13.36
N ASP A 66 7.58 -2.45 -13.58
CA ASP A 66 8.18 -2.72 -14.90
C ASP A 66 7.62 -4.01 -15.52
N GLU A 67 7.48 -5.07 -14.72
CA GLU A 67 6.88 -6.33 -15.16
C GLU A 67 5.41 -6.14 -15.59
N ARG A 68 4.66 -5.25 -14.94
CA ARG A 68 3.28 -4.92 -15.31
C ARG A 68 3.19 -4.06 -16.57
N GLU A 69 4.12 -3.13 -16.75
CA GLU A 69 4.20 -2.32 -17.96
C GLU A 69 4.53 -3.19 -19.18
N GLU A 70 5.40 -4.18 -19.01
CA GLU A 70 5.72 -5.15 -20.05
C GLU A 70 4.50 -6.00 -20.44
N ILE A 71 3.66 -6.40 -19.47
CA ILE A 71 2.36 -7.03 -19.76
C ILE A 71 1.49 -6.09 -20.58
N SER A 72 1.39 -4.81 -20.20
CA SER A 72 0.57 -3.82 -20.89
C SER A 72 1.01 -3.61 -22.35
N ARG A 73 2.32 -3.46 -22.59
CA ARG A 73 2.89 -3.26 -23.92
C ARG A 73 2.60 -4.45 -24.83
N ARG A 74 2.83 -5.66 -24.33
CA ARG A 74 2.58 -6.88 -25.10
C ARG A 74 1.12 -7.19 -25.36
N LEU A 75 0.23 -6.78 -24.45
CA LEU A 75 -1.20 -6.87 -24.68
C LEU A 75 -1.63 -5.95 -25.83
N ALA A 76 -1.04 -4.76 -25.94
CA ALA A 76 -1.26 -3.87 -27.09
C ALA A 76 -0.75 -4.50 -28.41
N GLU A 77 0.35 -5.24 -28.35
CA GLU A 77 0.90 -6.03 -29.48
C GLU A 77 0.10 -7.32 -29.79
N LYS A 78 -0.97 -7.62 -29.03
CA LYS A 78 -1.79 -8.85 -29.14
C LYS A 78 -1.01 -10.15 -28.96
N CYS A 79 0.11 -10.13 -28.24
CA CYS A 79 0.87 -11.34 -27.94
C CYS A 79 0.10 -12.32 -27.05
N SER A 80 0.43 -13.61 -27.14
CA SER A 80 -0.19 -14.62 -26.29
C SER A 80 0.30 -14.52 -24.83
N ILE A 81 -0.54 -14.96 -23.89
CA ILE A 81 -0.19 -14.97 -22.45
C ILE A 81 1.10 -15.77 -22.18
N ARG A 82 1.35 -16.84 -22.94
CA ARG A 82 2.55 -17.67 -22.78
C ARG A 82 3.82 -16.93 -23.20
N GLU A 83 3.78 -16.16 -24.28
CA GLU A 83 4.92 -15.35 -24.74
C GLU A 83 5.24 -14.22 -23.75
N ILE A 84 4.21 -13.56 -23.24
CA ILE A 84 4.34 -12.52 -22.20
C ILE A 84 5.03 -13.11 -20.96
N ALA A 85 4.56 -14.26 -20.51
CA ALA A 85 5.10 -14.95 -19.35
C ALA A 85 6.56 -15.39 -19.56
N LYS A 86 6.89 -15.87 -20.76
CA LYS A 86 8.27 -16.25 -21.12
C LYS A 86 9.23 -15.06 -21.06
N LYS A 87 8.82 -13.89 -21.54
CA LYS A 87 9.68 -12.71 -21.50
C LYS A 87 9.92 -12.22 -20.07
N ILE A 88 8.88 -12.19 -19.25
CA ILE A 88 8.96 -11.69 -17.86
C ILE A 88 9.52 -12.77 -16.92
N SER A 89 9.82 -13.97 -17.44
CA SER A 89 10.32 -15.12 -16.66
C SER A 89 9.39 -15.49 -15.49
N LYS A 90 8.08 -15.46 -15.73
CA LYS A 90 7.05 -15.85 -14.76
C LYS A 90 6.17 -16.97 -15.30
N ALA A 91 5.42 -17.61 -14.40
CA ALA A 91 4.44 -18.60 -14.80
C ALA A 91 3.29 -17.97 -15.62
N PRO A 92 2.81 -18.61 -16.70
CA PRO A 92 1.64 -18.13 -17.46
C PRO A 92 0.40 -17.94 -16.59
N SER A 93 0.26 -18.76 -15.55
CA SER A 93 -0.85 -18.65 -14.59
C SER A 93 -0.78 -17.39 -13.72
N THR A 94 0.40 -16.80 -13.52
CA THR A 94 0.57 -15.52 -12.83
C THR A 94 0.07 -14.38 -13.71
N VAL A 95 0.51 -14.35 -14.97
CA VAL A 95 0.10 -13.33 -15.94
C VAL A 95 -1.42 -13.37 -16.19
N SER A 96 -1.98 -14.57 -16.39
CA SER A 96 -3.43 -14.73 -16.60
C SER A 96 -4.25 -14.22 -15.40
N ARG A 97 -3.82 -14.55 -14.17
CA ARG A 97 -4.50 -14.10 -12.95
C ARG A 97 -4.39 -12.59 -12.75
N GLU A 98 -3.23 -12.01 -13.06
CA GLU A 98 -3.01 -10.57 -13.01
C GLU A 98 -3.96 -9.83 -13.95
N ILE A 99 -3.98 -10.24 -15.23
CA ILE A 99 -4.85 -9.64 -16.25
C ILE A 99 -6.32 -9.73 -15.83
N ARG A 100 -6.78 -10.92 -15.42
CA ARG A 100 -8.17 -11.15 -14.99
C ARG A 100 -8.58 -10.27 -13.81
N ARG A 101 -7.69 -10.08 -12.83
CA ARG A 101 -7.95 -9.27 -11.62
C ARG A 101 -8.06 -7.78 -11.92
N HIS A 102 -7.43 -7.31 -12.99
CA HIS A 102 -7.24 -5.89 -13.30
C HIS A 102 -7.98 -5.41 -14.56
N GLY A 103 -9.05 -6.11 -14.96
CA GLY A 103 -9.95 -5.64 -16.02
C GLY A 103 -9.92 -6.47 -17.30
N GLY A 104 -9.18 -7.58 -17.33
CA GLY A 104 -9.11 -8.45 -18.50
C GLY A 104 -8.18 -7.91 -19.59
N LEU A 105 -8.21 -8.55 -20.76
CA LEU A 105 -7.28 -8.24 -21.87
C LEU A 105 -7.49 -6.84 -22.47
N THR A 106 -8.71 -6.31 -22.41
CA THR A 106 -9.10 -5.04 -23.03
C THR A 106 -8.87 -3.82 -22.14
N ASN A 107 -9.02 -3.96 -20.82
CA ASN A 107 -8.94 -2.84 -19.87
C ASN A 107 -7.72 -2.90 -18.95
N TYR A 108 -6.74 -3.74 -19.25
CA TYR A 108 -5.53 -3.86 -18.44
C TYR A 108 -4.71 -2.56 -18.48
N CYS A 109 -4.41 -2.02 -17.30
CA CYS A 109 -3.57 -0.83 -17.15
C CYS A 109 -2.58 -1.07 -16.01
N ALA A 110 -1.27 -1.00 -16.31
CA ALA A 110 -0.20 -1.29 -15.36
C ALA A 110 -0.28 -0.43 -14.09
N ALA A 111 -0.46 0.89 -14.23
CA ALA A 111 -0.55 1.81 -13.10
C ALA A 111 -1.76 1.53 -12.18
N LYS A 112 -2.93 1.22 -12.77
CA LYS A 112 -4.13 0.85 -12.00
C LYS A 112 -3.95 -0.50 -11.30
N ALA A 113 -3.33 -1.46 -12.00
CA ALA A 113 -3.02 -2.76 -11.43
C ALA A 113 -2.07 -2.64 -10.24
N ASP A 114 -1.07 -1.78 -10.38
CA ASP A 114 -0.08 -1.54 -9.35
C ASP A 114 -0.66 -0.94 -8.07
N LYS A 115 -1.41 0.15 -8.22
CA LYS A 115 -2.10 0.80 -7.11
C LYS A 115 -3.04 -0.17 -6.39
N LYS A 116 -3.87 -0.91 -7.15
CA LYS A 116 -4.83 -1.86 -6.58
C LYS A 116 -4.13 -3.02 -5.85
N ALA A 117 -3.00 -3.51 -6.36
CA ALA A 117 -2.22 -4.53 -5.68
C ALA A 117 -1.58 -3.99 -4.39
N TRP A 118 -1.10 -2.75 -4.41
CA TRP A 118 -0.60 -2.08 -3.22
C TRP A 118 -1.69 -1.90 -2.18
N ASP A 119 -2.88 -1.42 -2.55
CA ASP A 119 -4.01 -1.23 -1.64
C ASP A 119 -4.51 -2.56 -1.07
N ASN A 120 -4.62 -3.61 -1.89
CA ASN A 120 -5.03 -4.93 -1.43
C ASN A 120 -4.08 -5.57 -0.42
N ALA A 121 -2.79 -5.19 -0.43
CA ALA A 121 -1.84 -5.65 0.58
C ALA A 121 -2.15 -5.11 1.98
N LEU A 122 -2.93 -4.03 2.09
CA LEU A 122 -3.40 -3.50 3.38
C LEU A 122 -4.60 -4.26 3.93
N ARG A 123 -5.27 -5.09 3.12
CA ARG A 123 -6.50 -5.77 3.54
C ARG A 123 -6.18 -6.69 4.73
N PRO A 124 -6.77 -6.43 5.91
CA PRO A 124 -6.62 -7.34 7.04
C PRO A 124 -7.09 -8.73 6.61
N LYS A 125 -6.29 -9.77 6.90
CA LYS A 125 -6.80 -11.14 6.76
C LYS A 125 -7.88 -11.30 7.82
N ALA A 126 -9.10 -11.60 7.39
CA ALA A 126 -10.20 -11.85 8.32
C ALA A 126 -9.72 -12.88 9.35
N CYS A 127 -9.86 -12.55 10.64
CA CYS A 127 -9.55 -13.53 11.66
C CYS A 127 -10.49 -14.73 11.44
N GLN A 128 -9.99 -15.95 11.68
CA GLN A 128 -10.73 -17.18 11.38
C GLN A 128 -12.12 -17.23 12.05
N ARG A 129 -12.31 -16.47 13.15
CA ARG A 129 -13.59 -16.31 13.86
C ARG A 129 -14.61 -15.45 13.10
N GLU A 130 -14.18 -14.39 12.42
CA GLU A 130 -15.08 -13.56 11.59
C GLU A 130 -15.46 -14.26 10.28
N ALA A 131 -14.50 -14.99 9.68
CA ALA A 131 -14.76 -15.74 8.45
C ALA A 131 -15.84 -16.83 8.60
N LYS A 132 -15.94 -17.46 9.79
CA LYS A 132 -16.96 -18.47 10.09
C LYS A 132 -18.37 -17.88 10.31
N LYS A 133 -18.49 -16.63 10.78
CA LYS A 133 -19.81 -15.98 10.98
C LYS A 133 -20.47 -15.65 9.64
N ASN A 134 -19.69 -15.21 8.65
CA ASN A 134 -20.21 -14.84 7.33
C ASN A 134 -20.50 -16.04 6.40
N ALA A 135 -20.15 -17.26 6.82
CA ALA A 135 -20.42 -18.49 6.08
C ALA A 135 -21.64 -19.27 6.63
N ARG A 136 -22.36 -18.71 7.60
CA ARG A 136 -23.54 -19.30 8.26
C ARG A 136 -24.83 -18.51 8.03
N LEU A 137 -24.82 -17.56 7.09
CA LEU A 137 -26.02 -16.95 6.50
C LEU A 137 -26.18 -17.50 5.09
#